data_AF-A0A6J1EXY1-F1
#
_entry.id   AF-A0A6J1EXY1-F1
#
_cell.length_a   1.000
_cell.length_b   1.000
_cell.length_c   1.000
_cell.angle_alpha   90.00
_cell.angle_beta   90.00
_cell.angle_gamma   90.00
#
_symmetry.space_group_name_H-M   'P 1'
#
loop_
_entity.id
_entity.type
_entity.pdbx_description
1 polymer ?
#
loop_
_entity_poly.entity_id
_entity_poly.type
_entity_poly.pdbx_seq_one_letter_code
_entity_poly.pdbx_strand_id
1 'polypeptide(L)'
;MRGLQVSLNQTQKIRLQRALETLESISSKANSDASVVVADTIPLNYEDGVLKGHGTLDLNGEVVATICGVVERVNKLIYVRALRARYKPEVGDIIVGRVTEVAPKRWRLDINYSQDAVLMLSSMNLPDGIQRRRTAVDELNMRTIFEENDVICAEVRGFQHDGLHLQARSQKYGKLERGQLLTVSPYLVKRRKQHFHHLEQYGIDLILGCNGFIWIGEHVDPTEDMMVEDPINKSEQKGSKFEGSFGNQVQERIYTPLETRQNICRTANAIRVLSILGFIMSVEVIMETVSLSISLNIDVHEMLGSEFCVLTAEKEAERRTSSKKG
;
A
#
# COMPACT_ATOMS: atom_id res chain seq x y z
N MET A 1 -8.51 -12.24 -6.27
CA MET A 1 -8.58 -11.41 -7.49
C MET A 1 -8.84 -12.32 -8.67
N ARG A 2 -9.88 -12.05 -9.47
CA ARG A 2 -9.98 -12.64 -10.80
C ARG A 2 -8.75 -12.14 -11.54
N GLY A 3 -7.79 -13.03 -11.82
CA GLY A 3 -6.63 -12.65 -12.62
C GLY A 3 -7.17 -12.10 -13.94
N LEU A 4 -6.73 -10.91 -14.35
CA LEU A 4 -6.87 -10.51 -15.74
C LEU A 4 -6.21 -11.66 -16.54
N GLN A 5 -7.02 -12.51 -17.17
CA GLN A 5 -6.52 -13.46 -18.16
C GLN A 5 -6.17 -12.62 -19.38
N VAL A 6 -4.96 -12.09 -19.36
CA VAL A 6 -4.42 -11.38 -20.51
C VAL A 6 -4.27 -12.41 -21.63
N SER A 7 -5.01 -12.24 -22.72
CA SER A 7 -4.95 -13.12 -23.87
C SER A 7 -3.58 -12.95 -24.55
N LEU A 8 -2.70 -13.92 -24.36
CA LEU A 8 -1.34 -13.91 -24.89
C LEU A 8 -1.30 -14.60 -26.25
N ASN A 9 -0.64 -13.98 -27.22
CA ASN A 9 -0.29 -14.65 -28.48
C ASN A 9 0.83 -15.69 -28.25
N GLN A 10 1.01 -16.65 -29.16
CA GLN A 10 1.97 -17.74 -29.00
C GLN A 10 3.40 -17.24 -28.76
N THR A 11 3.84 -16.23 -29.51
CA THR A 11 5.16 -15.60 -29.34
C THR A 11 5.31 -14.92 -27.98
N GLN A 12 4.27 -14.20 -27.54
CA GLN A 12 4.24 -13.51 -26.25
C GLN A 12 4.30 -14.51 -25.09
N LYS A 13 3.59 -15.63 -25.22
CA LYS A 13 3.60 -16.71 -24.22
C LYS A 13 5.00 -17.29 -24.05
N ILE A 14 5.70 -17.57 -25.15
CA ILE A 14 7.08 -18.08 -25.12
C ILE A 14 8.03 -17.08 -24.48
N ARG A 15 7.93 -15.79 -24.84
CA ARG A 15 8.75 -14.72 -24.26
C ARG A 15 8.53 -14.57 -22.75
N LEU A 16 7.26 -14.49 -22.34
CA LEU A 16 6.89 -14.43 -20.93
C LEU A 16 7.41 -15.64 -20.16
N GLN A 17 7.24 -16.84 -20.72
CA GLN A 17 7.70 -18.07 -20.10
C GLN A 17 9.23 -18.07 -19.92
N ARG A 18 10.00 -17.67 -20.94
CA ARG A 18 11.46 -17.53 -20.80
C ARG A 18 11.84 -16.53 -19.72
N ALA A 19 11.18 -15.38 -19.66
CA ALA A 19 11.43 -14.39 -18.62
C ALA A 19 11.14 -14.96 -17.22
N LEU A 20 10.02 -15.66 -17.03
CA LEU A 20 9.68 -16.30 -15.76
C LEU A 20 10.65 -17.43 -15.40
N GLU A 21 11.07 -18.25 -16.35
CA GLU A 21 12.08 -19.31 -16.14
C GLU A 21 13.42 -18.72 -15.70
N THR A 22 13.86 -17.60 -16.31
CA THR A 22 15.08 -16.91 -15.88
C THR A 22 14.94 -16.40 -14.45
N LEU A 23 13.80 -15.79 -14.09
CA LEU A 23 13.51 -15.31 -12.73
C LEU A 23 13.46 -16.46 -11.72
N GLU A 24 12.88 -17.59 -12.09
CA GLU A 24 12.81 -18.79 -11.26
C GLU A 24 14.20 -19.38 -11.03
N SER A 25 15.03 -19.48 -12.07
CA SER A 25 16.42 -19.96 -11.96
C SER A 25 17.29 -19.09 -11.02
N ILE A 26 16.97 -17.79 -10.94
CA ILE A 26 17.63 -16.84 -10.03
C ILE A 26 17.18 -17.07 -8.59
N SER A 27 15.92 -17.47 -8.39
CA SER A 27 15.29 -17.68 -7.08
C SER A 27 15.57 -19.06 -6.48
N SER A 28 15.54 -20.12 -7.31
CA SER A 28 15.69 -21.51 -6.88
C SER A 28 17.05 -21.80 -6.23
N LYS A 29 18.10 -21.09 -6.64
CA LYS A 29 19.44 -21.17 -6.04
C LYS A 29 19.49 -20.71 -4.57
N ALA A 30 18.48 -19.99 -4.08
CA ALA A 30 18.52 -19.43 -2.73
C ALA A 30 17.80 -20.28 -1.67
N ASN A 31 16.80 -21.10 -2.02
CA ASN A 31 15.87 -21.69 -1.03
C ASN A 31 15.20 -23.04 -1.45
N SER A 32 15.87 -23.91 -2.22
CA SER A 32 15.26 -25.17 -2.71
C SER A 32 14.68 -26.05 -1.59
N ASP A 33 15.34 -26.07 -0.43
CA ASP A 33 15.02 -27.02 0.65
C ASP A 33 14.05 -26.43 1.70
N ALA A 34 13.51 -25.24 1.44
CA ALA A 34 12.67 -24.52 2.40
C ALA A 34 11.16 -24.60 2.08
N SER A 35 10.75 -25.03 0.89
CA SER A 35 9.33 -25.18 0.55
C SER A 35 8.75 -26.45 1.15
N VAL A 36 7.57 -26.35 1.75
CA VAL A 36 6.83 -27.46 2.37
C VAL A 36 5.38 -27.46 1.93
N VAL A 37 4.79 -28.64 1.82
CA VAL A 37 3.35 -28.85 1.69
C VAL A 37 2.73 -29.30 3.01
N VAL A 38 1.40 -29.36 3.05
CA VAL A 38 0.67 -29.83 4.24
C VAL A 38 1.10 -31.25 4.59
N ALA A 39 1.36 -31.49 5.87
CA ALA A 39 1.83 -32.74 6.46
C ALA A 39 3.28 -33.13 6.16
N ASP A 40 4.08 -32.26 5.50
CA ASP A 40 5.52 -32.48 5.39
C ASP A 40 6.20 -32.33 6.77
N THR A 41 7.11 -33.25 7.08
CA THR A 41 7.98 -33.15 8.26
C THR A 41 9.07 -32.11 8.01
N ILE A 42 9.17 -31.14 8.91
CA ILE A 42 10.22 -30.12 8.87
C ILE A 42 11.44 -30.67 9.61
N PRO A 43 12.58 -30.90 8.93
CA PRO A 43 13.77 -31.37 9.60
C PRO A 43 14.25 -30.33 10.63
N LEU A 44 14.42 -30.81 11.87
CA LEU A 44 14.99 -30.06 12.97
C LEU A 44 16.46 -30.45 13.12
N ASN A 45 17.35 -29.45 13.19
CA ASN A 45 18.68 -29.68 13.72
C ASN A 45 18.50 -29.81 15.24
N TYR A 46 18.85 -30.96 15.80
CA TYR A 46 18.52 -31.44 17.16
C TYR A 46 19.17 -30.66 18.32
N GLU A 47 19.33 -29.35 18.20
CA GLU A 47 19.88 -28.51 19.28
C GLU A 47 18.80 -27.57 19.84
N ASP A 48 18.32 -27.93 21.03
CA ASP A 48 17.49 -27.15 21.95
C ASP A 48 16.08 -26.69 21.52
N GLY A 49 15.09 -27.08 22.35
CA GLY A 49 13.81 -26.40 22.60
C GLY A 49 13.31 -25.40 21.56
N VAL A 50 12.98 -25.91 20.36
CA VAL A 50 12.47 -25.10 19.25
C VAL A 50 11.06 -24.61 19.54
N LEU A 51 10.84 -23.31 19.38
CA LEU A 51 9.52 -22.68 19.46
C LEU A 51 8.77 -22.92 18.16
N LYS A 52 7.55 -23.45 18.28
CA LYS A 52 6.65 -23.77 17.16
C LYS A 52 5.77 -22.55 16.91
N GLY A 53 5.98 -21.89 15.78
CA GLY A 53 5.24 -20.72 15.36
C GLY A 53 3.97 -21.07 14.58
N HIS A 54 3.53 -20.13 13.76
CA HIS A 54 2.33 -20.34 12.95
C HIS A 54 2.62 -21.30 11.79
N GLY A 55 1.63 -22.12 11.42
CA GLY A 55 1.77 -23.05 10.29
C GLY A 55 2.58 -24.31 10.60
N THR A 56 2.96 -24.52 11.86
CA THR A 56 3.62 -25.74 12.34
C THR A 56 2.79 -26.39 13.45
N LEU A 57 2.82 -27.72 13.51
CA LEU A 57 2.16 -28.53 14.53
C LEU A 57 3.14 -29.60 15.00
N ASP A 58 3.02 -29.98 16.28
CA ASP A 58 3.75 -31.12 16.83
C ASP A 58 2.94 -32.39 16.67
N LEU A 59 3.48 -33.38 15.97
CA LEU A 59 2.86 -34.69 15.80
C LEU A 59 3.89 -35.77 16.15
N ASN A 60 3.64 -36.52 17.22
CA ASN A 60 4.49 -37.63 17.66
C ASN A 60 5.98 -37.27 17.90
N GLY A 61 6.26 -36.02 18.30
CA GLY A 61 7.63 -35.52 18.52
C GLY A 61 8.31 -34.95 17.27
N GLU A 62 7.62 -34.95 16.13
CA GLU A 62 8.06 -34.31 14.89
C GLU A 62 7.27 -33.03 14.62
N VAL A 63 7.96 -32.02 14.08
CA VAL A 63 7.31 -30.78 13.67
C VAL A 63 6.84 -30.93 12.23
N VAL A 64 5.52 -30.91 12.03
CA VAL A 64 4.87 -31.02 10.71
C VAL A 64 4.31 -29.68 10.26
N ALA A 65 4.34 -29.43 8.95
CA ALA A 65 3.74 -28.25 8.36
C ALA A 65 2.20 -28.41 8.25
N THR A 66 1.44 -27.41 8.69
CA THR A 66 -0.03 -27.41 8.54
C THR A 66 -0.50 -26.64 7.31
N ILE A 67 0.39 -25.90 6.65
CA ILE A 67 0.08 -25.00 5.53
C ILE A 67 1.17 -25.14 4.46
N CYS A 68 0.81 -25.02 3.18
CA CYS A 68 1.78 -24.93 2.09
C CYS A 68 2.50 -23.57 2.09
N GLY A 69 3.83 -23.59 2.11
CA GLY A 69 4.61 -22.38 2.31
C GLY A 69 6.11 -22.59 2.26
N VAL A 70 6.82 -21.57 2.71
CA VAL A 70 8.26 -21.60 2.92
C VAL A 70 8.53 -21.60 4.43
N VAL A 71 9.34 -22.55 4.89
CA VAL A 71 9.78 -22.63 6.28
C VAL A 71 10.74 -21.47 6.55
N GLU A 72 10.38 -20.63 7.51
CA GLU A 72 11.25 -19.57 8.02
C GLU A 72 11.70 -19.91 9.43
N ARG A 73 13.01 -19.82 9.64
CA ARG A 73 13.67 -20.10 10.92
C ARG A 73 14.25 -18.78 11.42
N VAL A 74 13.71 -18.27 12.53
CA VAL A 74 14.18 -17.04 13.16
C VAL A 74 14.60 -17.39 14.59
N ASN A 75 15.92 -17.43 14.83
CA ASN A 75 16.49 -17.92 16.08
C ASN A 75 15.97 -19.33 16.40
N LYS A 76 15.26 -19.48 17.52
CA LYS A 76 14.62 -20.74 17.95
C LYS A 76 13.18 -20.90 17.44
N LEU A 77 12.61 -19.91 16.75
CA LEU A 77 11.23 -19.95 16.27
C LEU A 77 11.18 -20.49 14.83
N ILE A 78 10.42 -21.57 14.62
CA ILE A 78 10.13 -22.11 13.29
C ILE A 78 8.67 -21.89 12.97
N TYR A 79 8.40 -21.22 11.85
CA TYR A 79 7.06 -21.03 11.33
C TYR A 79 7.05 -21.23 9.82
N VAL A 80 5.88 -21.51 9.27
CA VAL A 80 5.69 -21.65 7.83
C VAL A 80 5.03 -20.38 7.30
N ARG A 81 5.74 -19.66 6.43
CA ARG A 81 5.18 -18.53 5.70
C ARG A 81 4.35 -19.05 4.52
N ALA A 82 3.03 -18.91 4.62
CA ALA A 82 2.10 -19.33 3.59
C ALA A 82 2.36 -18.60 2.25
N LEU A 83 2.20 -19.31 1.13
CA LEU A 83 2.33 -18.71 -0.22
C LEU A 83 1.23 -17.67 -0.51
N ARG A 84 0.04 -17.88 0.06
CA ARG A 84 -1.10 -16.97 -0.08
C ARG A 84 -1.76 -16.80 1.27
N ALA A 85 -1.75 -15.58 1.79
CA ALA A 85 -2.38 -15.22 3.04
C ALA A 85 -3.13 -13.88 2.90
N ARG A 86 -4.12 -13.69 3.76
CA ARG A 86 -4.67 -12.34 4.02
C ARG A 86 -3.63 -11.51 4.76
N TYR A 87 -3.82 -10.20 4.77
CA TYR A 87 -2.97 -9.30 5.52
C TYR A 87 -3.03 -9.68 7.01
N LYS A 88 -1.87 -9.79 7.68
CA LYS A 88 -1.79 -9.98 9.13
C LYS A 88 -1.26 -8.68 9.74
N PRO A 89 -2.07 -7.95 10.51
CA PRO A 89 -1.67 -6.66 11.04
C PRO A 89 -0.57 -6.79 12.08
N GLU A 90 0.44 -5.93 11.96
CA GLU A 90 1.51 -5.75 12.95
C GLU A 90 1.45 -4.32 13.52
N VAL A 91 1.83 -4.16 14.78
CA VAL A 91 1.84 -2.84 15.43
C VAL A 91 2.84 -1.94 14.71
N GLY A 92 2.40 -0.73 14.35
CA GLY A 92 3.18 0.24 13.59
C GLY A 92 3.07 0.08 12.06
N ASP A 93 2.31 -0.91 11.55
CA ASP A 93 2.03 -1.00 10.12
C ASP A 93 1.21 0.23 9.66
N ILE A 94 1.65 0.85 8.58
CA ILE A 94 0.89 1.90 7.87
C ILE A 94 -0.05 1.19 6.91
N ILE A 95 -1.34 1.51 6.99
CA ILE A 95 -2.38 0.89 6.20
C ILE A 95 -3.30 1.94 5.58
N VAL A 96 -3.90 1.57 4.46
CA VAL A 96 -5.00 2.31 3.87
C VAL A 96 -6.26 1.48 4.04
N GLY A 97 -7.36 2.08 4.45
CA GLY A 97 -8.63 1.39 4.66
C GLY A 97 -9.80 2.15 4.09
N ARG A 98 -10.92 1.46 3.87
CA ARG A 98 -12.18 2.08 3.46
C ARG A 98 -13.17 2.03 4.61
N VAL A 99 -13.83 3.15 4.92
CA VAL A 99 -14.88 3.18 5.95
C VAL A 99 -16.05 2.30 5.51
N THR A 100 -16.39 1.30 6.32
CA THR A 100 -17.55 0.42 6.10
C THR A 100 -18.78 0.95 6.78
N GLU A 101 -18.66 1.38 8.04
CA GLU A 101 -19.75 1.97 8.82
C GLU A 101 -19.24 3.03 9.81
N VAL A 102 -20.11 3.99 10.10
CA VAL A 102 -19.92 4.98 11.16
C VAL A 102 -20.75 4.56 12.37
N ALA A 103 -20.09 4.10 13.43
CA ALA A 103 -20.71 3.70 14.69
C ALA A 103 -20.51 4.77 15.78
N PRO A 104 -21.23 4.69 16.93
CA PRO A 104 -21.06 5.66 18.01
C PRO A 104 -19.60 5.69 18.50
N LYS A 105 -18.95 6.85 18.40
CA LYS A 105 -17.57 7.13 18.83
C LYS A 105 -16.47 6.38 18.08
N ARG A 106 -16.80 5.58 17.07
CA ARG A 106 -15.83 4.79 16.29
C ARG A 106 -16.24 4.60 14.83
N TRP A 107 -15.26 4.57 13.94
CA TRP A 107 -15.43 4.14 12.55
C TRP A 107 -14.94 2.71 12.41
N ARG A 108 -15.66 1.91 11.61
CA ARG A 108 -15.15 0.62 11.14
C ARG A 108 -14.56 0.78 9.74
N LEU A 109 -13.41 0.16 9.53
CA LEU A 109 -12.67 0.22 8.28
C LEU A 109 -12.40 -1.19 7.78
N ASP A 110 -12.64 -1.42 6.48
CA ASP A 110 -12.12 -2.57 5.76
C ASP A 110 -10.65 -2.31 5.42
N ILE A 111 -9.81 -3.24 5.87
CA ILE A 111 -8.35 -3.20 5.72
C ILE A 111 -7.81 -4.50 5.12
N ASN A 112 -8.62 -5.31 4.43
CA ASN A 112 -8.22 -6.61 3.87
C ASN A 112 -7.73 -7.64 4.94
N TYR A 113 -8.19 -7.47 6.18
CA TYR A 113 -8.00 -8.41 7.28
C TYR A 113 -9.21 -9.35 7.41
N SER A 114 -9.17 -10.32 8.34
CA SER A 114 -10.30 -11.19 8.65
C SER A 114 -11.43 -10.49 9.39
N GLN A 115 -11.14 -9.36 10.04
CA GLN A 115 -12.07 -8.54 10.80
C GLN A 115 -11.92 -7.08 10.41
N ASP A 116 -12.98 -6.30 10.57
CA ASP A 116 -12.94 -4.86 10.40
C ASP A 116 -12.06 -4.22 11.48
N ALA A 117 -11.29 -3.21 11.07
CA ALA A 117 -10.49 -2.44 11.98
C ALA A 117 -11.32 -1.28 12.58
N VAL A 118 -11.03 -0.92 13.82
CA VAL A 118 -11.75 0.11 14.56
C VAL A 118 -10.87 1.34 14.71
N LEU A 119 -11.28 2.45 14.10
CA LEU A 119 -10.70 3.76 14.35
C LEU A 119 -11.58 4.49 15.37
N MET A 120 -11.09 4.60 16.60
CA MET A 120 -11.78 5.38 17.62
C MET A 120 -11.67 6.86 17.30
N LEU A 121 -12.74 7.61 17.56
CA LEU A 121 -12.71 9.08 17.54
C LEU A 121 -11.49 9.55 18.37
N SER A 122 -11.31 8.97 19.57
CA SER A 122 -10.19 9.21 20.51
C SER A 122 -8.77 9.13 19.93
N SER A 123 -8.60 8.38 18.85
CA SER A 123 -7.30 8.07 18.25
C SER A 123 -6.97 8.93 17.02
N MET A 124 -7.83 9.88 16.68
CA MET A 124 -7.65 10.83 15.58
C MET A 124 -7.43 12.25 16.10
N ASN A 125 -6.63 13.04 15.38
CA ASN A 125 -6.61 14.50 15.56
C ASN A 125 -7.81 15.14 14.85
N LEU A 126 -8.47 16.08 15.53
CA LEU A 126 -9.51 16.89 14.90
C LEU A 126 -8.85 17.88 13.92
N PRO A 127 -9.55 18.27 12.84
CA PRO A 127 -9.03 19.18 11.82
C PRO A 127 -8.55 20.53 12.39
N ASP A 128 -9.09 20.97 13.53
CA ASP A 128 -8.65 22.16 14.28
C ASP A 128 -7.18 22.13 14.75
N GLY A 129 -6.49 20.98 14.71
CA GLY A 129 -5.11 20.82 15.19
C GLY A 129 -4.92 20.98 16.70
N ILE A 130 -5.93 21.47 17.43
CA ILE A 130 -5.93 21.67 18.87
C ILE A 130 -6.32 20.37 19.58
N GLN A 131 -5.45 19.89 20.47
CA GLN A 131 -5.79 18.81 21.40
C GLN A 131 -6.74 19.33 22.49
N ARG A 132 -8.05 19.35 22.20
CA ARG A 132 -9.10 19.69 23.17
C ARG A 132 -9.83 18.46 23.70
N ARG A 133 -10.45 18.59 24.87
CA ARG A 133 -11.31 17.54 25.44
C ARG A 133 -12.50 17.34 24.50
N ARG A 134 -12.72 16.09 24.10
CA ARG A 134 -13.77 15.71 23.13
C ARG A 134 -15.13 16.00 23.72
N THR A 135 -15.94 16.72 22.95
CA THR A 135 -17.27 17.19 23.34
C THR A 135 -18.34 16.34 22.68
N ALA A 136 -19.55 16.27 23.25
CA ALA A 136 -20.67 15.53 22.67
C ALA A 136 -21.05 16.00 21.25
N VAL A 137 -20.72 17.25 20.90
CA VAL A 137 -20.88 17.81 19.55
C VAL A 137 -19.95 17.12 18.53
N ASP A 138 -18.74 16.73 18.95
CA ASP A 138 -17.79 16.02 18.07
C ASP A 138 -18.29 14.59 17.75
N GLU A 139 -19.03 13.97 18.67
CA GLU A 139 -19.68 12.66 18.44
C GLU A 139 -20.82 12.77 17.43
N LEU A 140 -21.52 13.90 17.39
CA LEU A 140 -22.63 14.16 16.48
C LEU A 140 -22.13 14.54 15.07
N ASN A 141 -20.98 15.21 15.00
CA ASN A 141 -20.32 15.62 13.75
C ASN A 141 -19.36 14.56 13.18
N MET A 142 -19.37 13.32 13.69
CA MET A 142 -18.47 12.27 13.20
C MET A 142 -18.64 11.98 11.71
N ARG A 143 -19.88 12.03 11.20
CA ARG A 143 -20.14 11.83 9.76
C ARG A 143 -19.54 12.93 8.90
N THR A 144 -19.41 14.15 9.41
CA THR A 144 -18.80 15.26 8.67
C THR A 144 -17.29 15.07 8.49
N ILE A 145 -16.64 14.28 9.36
CA ILE A 145 -15.20 13.99 9.26
C ILE A 145 -14.95 12.86 8.26
N PHE A 146 -15.62 11.72 8.48
CA PHE A 146 -15.54 10.57 7.60
C PHE A 146 -16.92 9.96 7.37
N GLU A 147 -17.24 9.79 6.10
CA GLU A 147 -18.45 9.16 5.62
C GLU A 147 -18.18 7.72 5.17
N GLU A 148 -19.27 6.98 4.94
CA GLU A 148 -19.19 5.61 4.43
C GLU A 148 -18.54 5.61 3.05
N ASN A 149 -17.63 4.67 2.82
CA ASN A 149 -16.78 4.54 1.63
C ASN A 149 -15.61 5.51 1.50
N ASP A 150 -15.42 6.43 2.46
CA ASP A 150 -14.20 7.25 2.50
C ASP A 150 -12.95 6.37 2.64
N VAL A 151 -11.87 6.79 1.99
CA VAL A 151 -10.58 6.12 2.07
C VAL A 151 -9.70 6.86 3.07
N ILE A 152 -9.14 6.13 4.03
CA ILE A 152 -8.39 6.69 5.15
C ILE A 152 -7.02 6.02 5.24
N CYS A 153 -5.98 6.82 5.45
CA CYS A 153 -4.66 6.33 5.86
C CYS A 153 -4.55 6.34 7.39
N ALA A 154 -4.15 5.22 7.98
CA ALA A 154 -3.98 5.10 9.42
C ALA A 154 -2.85 4.12 9.78
N GLU A 155 -2.43 4.18 11.04
CA GLU A 155 -1.42 3.29 11.61
C GLU A 155 -2.08 2.27 12.55
N VAL A 156 -1.56 1.04 12.53
CA VAL A 156 -1.99 -0.01 13.46
C VAL A 156 -1.44 0.25 14.85
N ARG A 157 -2.30 0.56 15.82
CA ARG A 157 -1.92 0.75 17.22
C ARG A 157 -1.75 -0.58 17.96
N GLY A 158 -2.62 -1.54 17.68
CA GLY A 158 -2.57 -2.88 18.27
C GLY A 158 -3.94 -3.52 18.46
N PHE A 159 -3.92 -4.68 19.09
CA PHE A 159 -5.11 -5.49 19.35
C PHE A 159 -5.65 -5.21 20.75
N GLN A 160 -6.96 -4.98 20.86
CA GLN A 160 -7.68 -4.90 22.14
C GLN A 160 -8.84 -5.91 22.12
N HIS A 161 -9.58 -6.01 23.22
CA HIS A 161 -10.72 -6.94 23.34
C HIS A 161 -11.80 -6.73 22.26
N ASP A 162 -11.94 -5.51 21.74
CA ASP A 162 -12.94 -5.12 20.73
C ASP A 162 -12.43 -5.28 19.28
N GLY A 163 -11.20 -5.76 19.08
CA GLY A 163 -10.60 -6.02 17.77
C GLY A 163 -9.31 -5.23 17.51
N LEU A 164 -9.04 -4.96 16.23
CA LEU A 164 -7.86 -4.21 15.81
C LEU A 164 -8.11 -2.71 15.91
N HIS A 165 -7.29 -1.99 16.69
CA HIS A 165 -7.42 -0.54 16.83
C HIS A 165 -6.43 0.21 15.96
N LEU A 166 -6.93 1.23 15.28
CA LEU A 166 -6.15 2.14 14.44
C LEU A 166 -5.93 3.49 15.12
N GLN A 167 -4.92 4.20 14.63
CA GLN A 167 -4.55 5.53 15.09
C GLN A 167 -4.19 6.45 13.92
N ALA A 168 -4.66 7.69 13.98
CA ALA A 168 -4.42 8.74 12.99
C ALA A 168 -4.07 10.06 13.72
N ARG A 169 -2.95 10.04 14.48
CA ARG A 169 -2.49 11.20 15.30
C ARG A 169 -1.48 12.10 14.61
N SER A 170 -1.07 11.80 13.38
CA SER A 170 -0.17 12.64 12.59
C SER A 170 -0.96 13.32 11.49
N GLN A 171 -0.56 14.52 11.09
CA GLN A 171 -1.15 15.24 9.95
C GLN A 171 -1.03 14.48 8.63
N LYS A 172 -0.06 13.56 8.53
CA LYS A 172 0.13 12.66 7.38
C LYS A 172 -0.93 11.55 7.28
N TYR A 173 -1.71 11.35 8.35
CA TYR A 173 -2.79 10.37 8.42
C TYR A 173 -4.13 11.10 8.35
N GLY A 174 -5.12 10.49 7.69
CA GLY A 174 -6.40 11.14 7.50
C GLY A 174 -7.12 10.68 6.25
N LYS A 175 -8.09 11.49 5.83
CA LYS A 175 -8.89 11.25 4.62
C LYS A 175 -7.99 11.40 3.40
N LEU A 176 -8.10 10.46 2.47
CA LEU A 176 -7.40 10.50 1.20
C LEU A 176 -8.39 10.87 0.10
N GLU A 177 -8.24 12.07 -0.47
CA GLU A 177 -9.11 12.61 -1.51
C GLU A 177 -8.34 12.83 -2.82
N ARG A 178 -9.05 12.96 -3.96
CA ARG A 178 -8.43 13.26 -5.27
C ARG A 178 -7.40 12.21 -5.73
N GLY A 179 -7.75 10.94 -5.55
CA GLY A 179 -6.90 9.82 -5.94
C GLY A 179 -7.66 8.55 -6.27
N GLN A 180 -6.89 7.48 -6.50
CA GLN A 180 -7.37 6.14 -6.79
C GLN A 180 -6.82 5.16 -5.74
N LEU A 181 -7.74 4.38 -5.16
CA LEU A 181 -7.40 3.23 -4.33
C LEU A 181 -7.24 1.98 -5.21
N LEU A 182 -6.15 1.26 -5.02
CA LEU A 182 -5.82 0.00 -5.67
C LEU A 182 -5.73 -1.10 -4.62
N THR A 183 -6.28 -2.26 -4.95
CA THR A 183 -6.17 -3.45 -4.12
C THR A 183 -5.24 -4.44 -4.77
N VAL A 184 -4.17 -4.79 -4.06
CA VAL A 184 -3.18 -5.78 -4.47
C VAL A 184 -3.04 -6.84 -3.38
N SER A 185 -2.36 -7.94 -3.70
CA SER A 185 -2.08 -8.96 -2.69
C SER A 185 -1.09 -8.42 -1.64
N PRO A 186 -1.37 -8.55 -0.32
CA PRO A 186 -0.54 -7.97 0.73
C PRO A 186 0.92 -8.40 0.69
N TYR A 187 1.20 -9.65 0.28
CA TYR A 187 2.57 -10.20 0.22
C TYR A 187 3.47 -9.50 -0.82
N LEU A 188 2.88 -8.74 -1.75
CA LEU A 188 3.63 -7.99 -2.76
C LEU A 188 4.18 -6.68 -2.19
N VAL A 189 3.64 -6.17 -1.08
CA VAL A 189 4.12 -4.95 -0.42
C VAL A 189 5.08 -5.34 0.71
N LYS A 190 6.34 -4.91 0.59
CA LYS A 190 7.32 -5.11 1.67
C LYS A 190 7.15 -4.06 2.76
N ARG A 191 7.20 -4.50 4.01
CA ARG A 191 7.30 -3.61 5.17
C ARG A 191 8.61 -2.83 5.11
N ARG A 192 8.52 -1.50 5.13
CA ARG A 192 9.67 -0.57 5.10
C ARG A 192 9.42 0.55 6.11
N LYS A 193 10.45 1.36 6.39
CA LYS A 193 10.30 2.51 7.30
C LYS A 193 9.46 3.64 6.70
N GLN A 194 9.47 3.76 5.37
CA GLN A 194 8.75 4.79 4.65
C GLN A 194 7.76 4.11 3.69
N HIS A 195 6.49 4.47 3.83
CA HIS A 195 5.38 4.02 2.99
C HIS A 195 4.71 5.19 2.25
N PHE A 196 5.07 6.42 2.60
CA PHE A 196 4.67 7.66 1.92
C PHE A 196 5.77 8.07 0.97
N HIS A 197 5.42 8.25 -0.29
CA HIS A 197 6.37 8.63 -1.33
C HIS A 197 5.77 9.75 -2.15
N HIS A 198 6.43 10.91 -2.11
CA HIS A 198 6.12 12.03 -2.97
C HIS A 198 6.91 11.90 -4.27
N LEU A 199 6.21 11.92 -5.42
CA LEU A 199 6.80 11.80 -6.75
C LEU A 199 6.72 13.17 -7.45
N GLU A 200 7.65 14.06 -7.08
CA GLU A 200 7.74 15.46 -7.57
C GLU A 200 7.62 15.55 -9.11
N GLN A 201 8.31 14.65 -9.82
CA GLN A 201 8.35 14.62 -11.28
C GLN A 201 6.97 14.44 -11.94
N TYR A 202 6.01 13.90 -11.20
CA TYR A 202 4.67 13.56 -11.69
C TYR A 202 3.56 14.31 -10.96
N GLY A 203 3.89 15.05 -9.89
CA GLY A 203 2.93 15.76 -9.04
C GLY A 203 1.95 14.84 -8.29
N ILE A 204 2.39 13.63 -7.94
CA ILE A 204 1.53 12.62 -7.30
C ILE A 204 2.13 12.11 -5.99
N ASP A 205 1.25 11.72 -5.07
CA ASP A 205 1.59 11.02 -3.84
C ASP A 205 1.21 9.55 -3.95
N LEU A 206 2.15 8.69 -3.51
CA LEU A 206 2.00 7.24 -3.47
C LEU A 206 2.08 6.76 -2.02
N ILE A 207 1.01 6.11 -1.57
CA ILE A 207 0.93 5.49 -0.25
C ILE A 207 0.82 3.97 -0.42
N LEU A 208 1.87 3.26 0.02
CA LEU A 208 1.93 1.80 -0.04
C LEU A 208 1.47 1.18 1.28
N GLY A 209 0.18 0.91 1.45
CA GLY A 209 -0.31 0.24 2.66
C GLY A 209 0.18 -1.19 2.79
N CYS A 210 0.67 -1.58 3.98
CA CYS A 210 1.13 -2.95 4.30
C CYS A 210 0.03 -4.01 4.06
N ASN A 211 -1.23 -3.59 4.05
CA ASN A 211 -2.38 -4.44 3.81
C ASN A 211 -2.69 -4.73 2.33
N GLY A 212 -1.84 -4.25 1.43
CA GLY A 212 -2.04 -4.36 -0.01
C GLY A 212 -3.06 -3.36 -0.55
N PHE A 213 -3.49 -2.38 0.24
CA PHE A 213 -4.24 -1.24 -0.26
C PHE A 213 -3.25 -0.13 -0.56
N ILE A 214 -3.18 0.25 -1.83
CA ILE A 214 -2.27 1.27 -2.33
C ILE A 214 -3.11 2.45 -2.78
N TRP A 215 -2.74 3.64 -2.35
CA TRP A 215 -3.40 4.86 -2.78
C TRP A 215 -2.45 5.72 -3.61
N ILE A 216 -2.96 6.28 -4.70
CA ILE A 216 -2.26 7.21 -5.58
C ILE A 216 -3.16 8.42 -5.77
N GLY A 217 -2.67 9.61 -5.50
CA GLY A 217 -3.44 10.82 -5.74
C GLY A 217 -2.59 12.02 -6.09
N GLU A 218 -3.27 13.14 -6.34
CA GLU A 218 -2.63 14.44 -6.50
C GLU A 218 -1.85 14.78 -5.22
N HIS A 219 -0.66 15.35 -5.39
CA HIS A 219 0.07 15.87 -4.25
C HIS A 219 -0.68 17.06 -3.67
N VAL A 220 -0.92 17.02 -2.36
CA VAL A 220 -1.48 18.15 -1.62
C VAL A 220 -0.43 18.57 -0.61
N ASP A 221 0.08 19.79 -0.77
CA ASP A 221 0.98 20.38 0.21
C ASP A 221 0.19 20.56 1.53
N PRO A 222 0.60 19.91 2.64
CA PRO A 222 -0.14 19.98 3.90
C PRO A 222 -0.16 21.40 4.52
N THR A 223 0.52 22.37 3.91
CA THR A 223 0.51 23.79 4.29
C THR A 223 -0.62 24.60 3.63
N GLU A 224 -1.22 24.12 2.53
CA GLU A 224 -2.15 24.93 1.73
C GLU A 224 -3.63 24.77 2.13
N ASP A 225 -4.02 23.65 2.74
CA ASP A 225 -5.41 23.39 3.18
C ASP A 225 -5.84 24.14 4.46
N MET A 226 -4.98 24.99 5.04
CA MET A 226 -5.25 25.68 6.31
C MET A 226 -5.66 27.16 6.20
N MET A 227 -5.95 27.67 4.99
CA MET A 227 -6.54 29.00 4.81
C MET A 227 -8.01 28.92 4.39
N VAL A 228 -8.86 28.27 5.20
CA VAL A 228 -10.32 28.42 5.12
C VAL A 228 -10.80 29.26 6.30
N GLU A 229 -10.89 30.57 6.03
CA GLU A 229 -11.78 31.61 6.59
C GLU A 229 -12.09 31.62 8.10
N ASP A 230 -11.33 32.44 8.85
CA ASP A 230 -11.85 33.16 10.02
C ASP A 230 -12.49 34.49 9.56
N PRO A 231 -13.82 34.70 9.63
CA PRO A 231 -14.37 36.04 9.67
C PRO A 231 -14.28 36.52 11.13
N ILE A 232 -13.53 37.60 11.36
CA ILE A 232 -13.64 38.61 12.45
C ILE A 232 -12.23 39.03 12.91
N ASN A 233 -11.67 40.07 12.27
CA ASN A 233 -11.42 41.34 12.95
C ASN A 233 -10.87 42.39 12.00
N LYS A 234 -11.67 43.45 11.81
CA LYS A 234 -11.20 44.73 11.28
C LYS A 234 -10.33 45.41 12.34
N SER A 235 -9.08 45.72 12.00
CA SER A 235 -8.48 46.98 12.43
C SER A 235 -7.32 47.35 11.50
N GLU A 236 -7.43 48.57 10.99
CA GLU A 236 -6.57 49.26 10.05
C GLU A 236 -5.14 49.42 10.56
N GLN A 237 -4.13 49.34 9.68
CA GLN A 237 -3.11 50.40 9.52
C GLN A 237 -2.25 50.21 8.26
N LYS A 238 -1.87 51.37 7.72
CA LYS A 238 -1.39 51.64 6.36
C LYS A 238 0.10 51.32 6.13
N GLY A 239 0.40 50.84 4.91
CA GLY A 239 1.41 51.46 4.03
C GLY A 239 2.75 50.75 3.87
N SER A 240 2.99 50.13 2.71
CA SER A 240 3.89 50.66 1.66
C SER A 240 4.00 49.68 0.49
N LYS A 241 4.13 50.25 -0.71
CA LYS A 241 4.03 49.61 -2.02
C LYS A 241 5.27 48.78 -2.33
N PHE A 242 5.08 47.54 -2.76
CA PHE A 242 5.93 46.88 -3.76
C PHE A 242 5.02 46.15 -4.75
N GLU A 243 4.93 46.71 -5.96
CA GLU A 243 4.27 46.11 -7.10
C GLU A 243 5.14 44.97 -7.63
N GLY A 244 4.73 43.74 -7.35
CA GLY A 244 5.21 42.53 -7.98
C GLY A 244 3.99 41.75 -8.45
N SER A 245 3.75 41.77 -9.74
CA SER A 245 2.60 41.16 -10.43
C SER A 245 2.47 39.66 -10.11
N PHE A 246 1.53 39.31 -9.23
CA PHE A 246 0.99 37.95 -9.13
C PHE A 246 -0.54 38.06 -9.12
N GLY A 247 -1.11 37.93 -10.31
CA GLY A 247 -2.54 37.94 -10.53
C GLY A 247 -3.23 36.84 -9.73
N ASN A 248 -4.21 37.27 -8.95
CA ASN A 248 -5.25 36.46 -8.32
C ASN A 248 -5.80 35.39 -9.27
N GLN A 249 -5.59 34.12 -8.91
CA GLN A 249 -6.52 33.02 -9.20
C GLN A 249 -6.49 32.01 -8.04
N VAL A 250 -6.93 32.44 -6.86
CA VAL A 250 -7.45 31.51 -5.83
C VAL A 250 -8.84 31.11 -6.29
N GLN A 251 -8.89 30.30 -7.35
CA GLN A 251 -10.02 29.43 -7.60
C GLN A 251 -9.67 28.16 -6.85
N GLU A 252 -10.49 27.74 -5.89
CA GLU A 252 -10.50 26.34 -5.44
C GLU A 252 -10.38 25.48 -6.70
N ARG A 253 -9.23 24.83 -6.91
CA ARG A 253 -9.08 23.94 -8.06
C ARG A 253 -9.95 22.73 -7.73
N ILE A 254 -11.24 22.79 -8.11
CA ILE A 254 -12.22 21.70 -7.98
C ILE A 254 -11.80 20.49 -8.85
N TYR A 255 -10.78 20.67 -9.68
CA TYR A 255 -10.37 19.70 -10.69
C TYR A 255 -8.87 19.46 -10.67
N THR A 256 -8.50 18.18 -10.57
CA THR A 256 -7.13 17.71 -10.76
C THR A 256 -6.72 17.85 -12.23
N PRO A 257 -5.57 18.48 -12.56
CA PRO A 257 -5.11 18.67 -13.92
C PRO A 257 -5.11 17.38 -14.75
N LEU A 258 -5.35 17.49 -16.07
CA LEU A 258 -5.38 16.33 -16.96
C LEU A 258 -4.06 15.54 -16.92
N GLU A 259 -2.93 16.24 -16.89
CA GLU A 259 -1.60 15.65 -16.81
C GLU A 259 -1.41 14.84 -15.51
N THR A 260 -1.75 15.42 -14.36
CA THR A 260 -1.72 14.72 -13.07
C THR A 260 -2.63 13.50 -13.08
N ARG A 261 -3.84 13.59 -13.65
CA ARG A 261 -4.75 12.42 -13.77
C ARG A 261 -4.17 11.33 -14.67
N GLN A 262 -3.51 11.69 -15.77
CA GLN A 262 -2.82 10.73 -16.63
C GLN A 262 -1.67 10.06 -15.88
N ASN A 263 -0.92 10.80 -15.07
CA ASN A 263 0.16 10.27 -14.23
C ASN A 263 -0.36 9.32 -13.14
N ILE A 264 -1.48 9.67 -12.49
CA ILE A 264 -2.16 8.80 -11.52
C ILE A 264 -2.57 7.48 -12.21
N CYS A 265 -3.23 7.56 -13.37
CA CYS A 265 -3.68 6.37 -14.11
C CYS A 265 -2.51 5.52 -14.63
N ARG A 266 -1.44 6.15 -15.11
CA ARG A 266 -0.22 5.46 -15.58
C ARG A 266 0.47 4.70 -14.45
N THR A 267 0.66 5.36 -13.30
CA THR A 267 1.21 4.74 -12.09
C THR A 267 0.30 3.62 -11.59
N ALA A 268 -1.02 3.82 -11.62
CA ALA A 268 -1.98 2.79 -11.23
C ALA A 268 -1.91 1.56 -12.13
N ASN A 269 -1.76 1.74 -13.44
CA ASN A 269 -1.63 0.64 -14.38
C ASN A 269 -0.28 -0.08 -14.23
N ALA A 270 0.80 0.63 -13.96
CA ALA A 270 2.08 0.01 -13.60
C ALA A 270 1.93 -0.92 -12.39
N ILE A 271 1.27 -0.47 -11.32
CA ILE A 271 1.00 -1.28 -10.12
C ILE A 271 0.12 -2.50 -10.44
N ARG A 272 -0.90 -2.35 -11.29
CA ARG A 272 -1.76 -3.46 -11.74
C ARG A 272 -0.95 -4.51 -12.50
N VAL A 273 -0.08 -4.10 -13.43
CA VAL A 273 0.78 -5.01 -14.21
C VAL A 273 1.74 -5.76 -13.30
N LEU A 274 2.42 -5.05 -12.40
CA LEU A 274 3.30 -5.67 -11.39
C LEU A 274 2.54 -6.65 -10.49
N SER A 275 1.31 -6.31 -10.10
CA SER A 275 0.44 -7.20 -9.33
C SER A 275 0.02 -8.46 -10.10
N ILE A 276 -0.22 -8.37 -11.41
CA ILE A 276 -0.57 -9.51 -12.27
C ILE A 276 0.62 -10.45 -12.39
N LEU A 277 1.82 -9.90 -12.56
CA LEU A 277 3.07 -10.67 -12.65
C LEU A 277 3.53 -11.23 -11.29
N GLY A 278 2.92 -10.77 -10.19
CA GLY A 278 3.27 -11.20 -8.83
C GLY A 278 4.62 -10.67 -8.36
N PHE A 279 5.07 -9.53 -8.89
CA PHE A 279 6.33 -8.91 -8.50
C PHE A 279 6.17 -8.04 -7.26
N ILE A 280 7.21 -8.04 -6.42
CA ILE A 280 7.25 -7.24 -5.20
C ILE A 280 7.27 -5.76 -5.58
N MET A 281 6.38 -4.99 -4.96
CA MET A 281 6.21 -3.57 -5.20
C MET A 281 7.17 -2.78 -4.32
N SER A 282 8.15 -2.14 -4.95
CA SER A 282 8.87 -1.02 -4.38
C SER A 282 8.66 0.20 -5.27
N VAL A 283 8.89 1.39 -4.71
CA VAL A 283 8.82 2.64 -5.47
C VAL A 283 9.72 2.56 -6.70
N GLU A 284 10.96 2.09 -6.54
CA GLU A 284 11.92 1.91 -7.65
C GLU A 284 11.32 1.09 -8.80
N VAL A 285 10.73 -0.08 -8.53
CA VAL A 285 10.14 -0.94 -9.57
C VAL A 285 8.93 -0.28 -10.23
N ILE A 286 8.09 0.41 -9.44
CA ILE A 286 6.92 1.13 -9.96
C ILE A 286 7.38 2.24 -10.90
N MET A 287 8.37 3.04 -10.48
CA MET A 287 8.91 4.15 -11.27
C MET A 287 9.60 3.66 -12.54
N GLU A 288 10.39 2.59 -12.47
CA GLU A 288 10.98 1.97 -13.65
C GLU A 288 9.92 1.50 -14.65
N THR A 289 8.81 0.93 -14.17
CA THR A 289 7.70 0.50 -15.03
C THR A 289 6.98 1.69 -15.66
N VAL A 290 6.81 2.79 -14.92
CA VAL A 290 6.28 4.06 -15.45
C VAL A 290 7.22 4.63 -16.51
N SER A 291 8.52 4.72 -16.24
CA SER A 291 9.53 5.18 -17.20
C SER A 291 9.61 4.29 -18.43
N LEU A 292 9.45 2.97 -18.28
CA LEU A 292 9.38 2.03 -19.40
C LEU A 292 8.19 2.35 -20.31
N SER A 293 7.00 2.58 -19.74
CA SER A 293 5.80 2.95 -20.51
C SER A 293 6.00 4.24 -21.30
N ILE A 294 6.69 5.23 -20.73
CA ILE A 294 7.01 6.50 -21.38
C ILE A 294 8.03 6.29 -22.51
N SER A 295 9.10 5.53 -22.24
CA SER A 295 10.18 5.28 -23.21
C SER A 295 9.71 4.52 -24.45
N LEU A 296 8.71 3.66 -24.29
CA LEU A 296 8.10 2.89 -25.37
C LEU A 296 6.93 3.62 -26.04
N ASN A 297 6.62 4.85 -25.60
CA ASN A 297 5.50 5.65 -26.05
C ASN A 297 4.15 4.90 -26.00
N ILE A 298 3.95 4.13 -24.92
CA ILE A 298 2.73 3.35 -24.70
C ILE A 298 1.69 4.23 -24.00
N ASP A 299 0.50 4.26 -24.56
CA ASP A 299 -0.61 4.98 -23.98
C ASP A 299 -1.12 4.29 -22.71
N VAL A 300 -1.69 5.08 -21.79
CA VAL A 300 -2.14 4.60 -20.48
C VAL A 300 -3.12 3.42 -20.60
N HIS A 301 -3.99 3.43 -21.60
CA HIS A 301 -4.98 2.37 -21.83
C HIS A 301 -4.38 1.06 -22.35
N GLU A 302 -3.22 1.12 -23.02
CA GLU A 302 -2.52 -0.03 -23.59
C GLU A 302 -1.59 -0.72 -22.58
N MET A 303 -1.27 -0.07 -21.45
CA MET A 303 -0.41 -0.64 -20.42
C MET A 303 -0.93 -1.96 -19.83
N LEU A 304 -2.24 -2.20 -19.84
CA LEU A 304 -2.81 -3.47 -19.38
C LEU A 304 -2.79 -4.55 -20.47
N GLY A 305 -2.26 -4.23 -21.64
CA GLY A 305 -2.11 -5.15 -22.77
C GLY A 305 -1.07 -6.25 -22.52
N SER A 306 -1.20 -7.32 -23.30
CA SER A 306 -0.31 -8.48 -23.24
C SER A 306 1.14 -8.12 -23.48
N GLU A 307 1.41 -7.28 -24.49
CA GLU A 307 2.78 -6.93 -24.86
C GLU A 307 3.50 -6.19 -23.73
N PHE A 308 2.85 -5.20 -23.11
CA PHE A 308 3.46 -4.46 -22.00
C PHE A 308 3.70 -5.33 -20.77
N CYS A 309 2.81 -6.29 -20.49
CA CYS A 309 3.03 -7.26 -19.41
C CYS A 309 4.27 -8.13 -19.67
N VAL A 310 4.47 -8.60 -20.91
CA VAL A 310 5.66 -9.39 -21.28
C VAL A 310 6.93 -8.55 -21.18
N LEU A 311 6.91 -7.32 -21.72
CA LEU A 311 8.05 -6.40 -21.66
C LEU A 311 8.44 -6.05 -20.22
N THR A 312 7.44 -5.85 -19.34
CA THR A 312 7.68 -5.60 -17.91
C THR A 312 8.36 -6.80 -17.26
N ALA A 313 7.95 -8.03 -17.60
CA ALA A 313 8.59 -9.25 -17.09
C ALA A 313 10.03 -9.43 -17.59
N GLU A 314 10.29 -9.16 -18.86
CA GLU A 314 11.63 -9.18 -19.44
C GLU A 314 12.54 -8.14 -18.77
N LYS A 315 12.04 -6.91 -18.58
CA LYS A 315 12.79 -5.84 -17.93
C LYS A 315 13.14 -6.16 -16.47
N GLU A 316 12.19 -6.75 -15.74
CA GLU A 316 12.42 -7.22 -14.38
C GLU A 316 13.50 -8.31 -14.33
N ALA A 317 13.49 -9.25 -15.30
CA ALA A 317 14.50 -10.30 -15.40
C ALA A 317 15.90 -9.71 -15.68
N GLU A 318 16.01 -8.74 -16.59
CA GLU A 318 17.25 -8.00 -16.84
C GLU A 318 17.76 -7.30 -15.58
N ARG A 319 16.89 -6.62 -14.83
CA ARG A 319 17.28 -5.92 -13.61
C ARG A 319 17.81 -6.88 -12.53
N ARG A 320 17.14 -8.02 -12.33
CA ARG A 320 17.58 -9.00 -11.32
C ARG A 320 18.85 -9.76 -11.72
N THR A 321 19.11 -9.92 -13.02
CA THR A 321 20.36 -10.51 -13.51
C THR A 321 21.53 -9.54 -13.40
N SER A 322 21.32 -8.24 -13.66
CA SER A 322 22.37 -7.22 -13.53
C SER A 322 22.75 -6.96 -12.08
N SER A 323 21.77 -6.89 -11.17
CA SER A 323 22.00 -6.68 -9.74
C SER A 323 22.77 -7.81 -9.04
N LYS A 324 22.88 -9.01 -9.64
CA LYS A 324 23.69 -10.12 -9.10
C LYS A 324 25.14 -10.14 -9.61
N LYS A 325 25.47 -9.32 -10.61
CA LYS A 325 26.82 -9.27 -11.21
C LYS A 325 27.71 -8.20 -10.58
N GLY A 326 27.16 -7.31 -9.76
CA GLY A 326 27.89 -6.33 -8.94
C GLY A 326 27.84 -6.72 -7.48
#